data_AF-A0AAD7JEC3-F1
#
_entry.id   AF-A0AAD7JEC3-F1
#
_cell.length_a   1.000
_cell.length_b   1.000
_cell.length_c   1.000
_cell.angle_alpha   90.00
_cell.angle_beta   90.00
_cell.angle_gamma   90.00
#
_symmetry.space_group_name_H-M   'P 1'
#
loop_
_entity.id
_entity.type
_entity.pdbx_description
1 polymer ?
#
loop_
_entity_poly.entity_id
_entity_poly.type
_entity_poly.pdbx_seq_one_letter_code
_entity_poly.pdbx_strand_id
1 'polypeptide(L)'
;MASKPTYPIGNHPSFPQLRVYQQPNTRFLFELNNSHMGVWSAGMGAGTADVTTPPASRFFDAGQRIKITPATAAPAPATAPAPTLAPAFAPPQPSSSTSLTDILLATLLAQNGGGGMSRSERNSKYRTHPQYPAKWDQKSEGKGMPRTAPPSPVKHHSVTLEGFCVLYSIQDADHALLNAVGFLPGDQTESTLNDDLRGAGFTIFGWKCVHNANVRFKADLAAGRFD
;
A
#
# COMPACT_ATOMS: atom_id res chain seq x y z
N MET A 1 28.25 -8.95 5.72
CA MET A 1 26.83 -8.54 5.80
C MET A 1 26.74 -7.10 5.35
N ALA A 2 26.26 -6.84 4.13
CA ALA A 2 26.16 -5.49 3.60
C ALA A 2 24.93 -4.80 4.20
N SER A 3 25.15 -3.73 4.96
CA SER A 3 24.12 -2.86 5.51
C SER A 3 23.16 -2.44 4.41
N LYS A 4 21.84 -2.63 4.59
CA LYS A 4 20.84 -2.06 3.67
C LYS A 4 21.10 -0.55 3.60
N PRO A 5 21.34 0.03 2.41
CA PRO A 5 21.55 1.46 2.29
C PRO A 5 20.27 2.18 2.73
N THR A 6 20.34 2.82 3.89
CA THR A 6 19.30 3.73 4.37
C THR A 6 19.37 4.98 3.49
N TYR A 7 18.40 5.10 2.59
CA TYR A 7 18.24 6.26 1.73
C TYR A 7 18.15 7.55 2.57
N PRO A 8 18.68 8.68 2.09
CA PRO A 8 18.53 9.97 2.74
C PRO A 8 17.06 10.39 2.63
N ILE A 9 16.29 9.97 3.61
CA ILE A 9 14.88 10.30 3.76
C ILE A 9 14.82 11.46 4.76
N GLY A 10 14.61 12.66 4.25
CA GLY A 10 14.37 13.85 5.06
C GLY A 10 12.97 14.35 4.81
N ASN A 11 12.08 14.19 5.81
CA ASN A 11 10.69 14.65 5.74
C ASN A 11 10.67 16.18 5.61
N HIS A 12 10.62 16.68 4.38
CA HIS A 12 10.73 18.10 4.08
C HIS A 12 9.57 18.87 4.76
N PRO A 13 9.80 20.00 5.44
CA PRO A 13 8.76 20.68 6.24
C PRO A 13 7.55 21.11 5.40
N SER A 14 7.75 21.38 4.11
CA SER A 14 6.67 21.71 3.17
C SER A 14 5.84 20.51 2.72
N PHE A 15 6.31 19.27 2.95
CA PHE A 15 5.65 18.04 2.52
C PHE A 15 5.72 16.95 3.60
N PRO A 16 5.09 17.16 4.77
CA PRO A 16 5.23 16.27 5.93
C PRO A 16 4.66 14.85 5.71
N GLN A 17 3.83 14.68 4.68
CA GLN A 17 3.24 13.39 4.31
C GLN A 17 3.99 12.69 3.17
N LEU A 18 4.95 13.37 2.53
CA LEU A 18 5.69 12.81 1.39
C LEU A 18 7.13 12.51 1.79
N ARG A 19 7.66 11.41 1.26
CA ARG A 19 9.10 11.16 1.32
C ARG A 19 9.73 12.00 0.22
N VAL A 20 10.55 12.96 0.60
CA VAL A 20 11.18 13.86 -0.37
C VAL A 20 12.69 13.66 -0.34
N TYR A 21 13.26 13.46 -1.52
CA TYR A 21 14.69 13.56 -1.75
C TYR A 21 15.03 14.96 -2.22
N GLN A 22 16.00 15.60 -1.57
CA GLN A 22 16.57 16.85 -2.04
C GLN A 22 17.93 16.57 -2.66
N GLN A 23 18.07 16.90 -3.94
CA GLN A 23 19.34 16.78 -4.64
C GLN A 23 20.32 17.85 -4.12
N PRO A 24 21.53 17.49 -3.67
CA PRO A 24 22.42 18.42 -2.97
C PRO A 24 22.90 19.58 -3.83
N ASN A 25 23.15 19.34 -5.13
CA ASN A 25 23.71 20.35 -6.05
C ASN A 25 22.65 21.33 -6.58
N THR A 26 21.51 20.83 -7.01
CA THR A 26 20.46 21.61 -7.68
C THR A 26 19.35 22.07 -6.74
N ARG A 27 19.32 21.52 -5.51
CA ARG A 27 18.21 21.67 -4.54
C ARG A 27 16.86 21.22 -5.09
N PHE A 28 16.82 20.48 -6.20
CA PHE A 28 15.58 19.91 -6.71
C PHE A 28 15.01 18.89 -5.73
N LEU A 29 13.69 18.95 -5.57
CA LEU A 29 12.93 18.07 -4.71
C LEU A 29 12.26 17.00 -5.57
N PHE A 30 12.43 15.75 -5.17
CA PHE A 30 11.83 14.59 -5.84
C PHE A 30 11.05 13.78 -4.83
N GLU A 31 9.87 13.33 -5.22
CA GLU A 31 9.04 12.48 -4.38
C GLU A 31 9.52 11.02 -4.45
N LEU A 32 9.89 10.45 -3.32
CA LEU A 32 10.33 9.07 -3.20
C LEU A 32 9.15 8.11 -3.00
N ASN A 33 8.42 7.90 -4.10
CA ASN A 33 7.44 6.83 -4.22
C ASN A 33 8.09 5.44 -4.34
N ASN A 34 7.29 4.38 -4.15
CA ASN A 34 7.78 2.99 -4.26
C ASN A 34 8.50 2.72 -5.60
N SER A 35 8.04 3.35 -6.69
CA SER A 35 8.68 3.26 -8.00
C SER A 35 10.06 3.92 -8.02
N HIS A 36 10.18 5.14 -7.49
CA HIS A 36 11.47 5.85 -7.37
C HIS A 36 12.46 5.05 -6.52
N MET A 37 11.99 4.50 -5.40
CA MET A 37 12.79 3.66 -4.51
C MET A 37 13.25 2.36 -5.19
N GLY A 38 12.40 1.73 -6.00
CA GLY A 38 12.76 0.53 -6.77
C GLY A 38 13.78 0.81 -7.87
N VAL A 39 13.67 1.95 -8.56
CA VAL A 39 14.66 2.36 -9.57
C VAL A 39 15.99 2.68 -8.90
N TRP A 40 15.97 3.36 -7.75
CA TRP A 40 17.18 3.68 -7.00
C TRP A 40 17.85 2.42 -6.44
N SER A 41 17.10 1.48 -5.87
CA SER A 41 17.67 0.21 -5.40
C SER A 41 18.32 -0.58 -6.53
N ALA A 42 17.69 -0.64 -7.70
CA ALA A 42 18.26 -1.27 -8.89
C ALA A 42 19.53 -0.56 -9.36
N GLY A 43 19.55 0.78 -9.36
CA GLY A 43 20.73 1.58 -9.70
C GLY A 43 21.92 1.32 -8.78
N MET A 44 21.68 1.16 -7.48
CA MET A 44 22.73 0.81 -6.52
C MET A 44 23.28 -0.60 -6.76
N GLY A 45 22.41 -1.57 -7.07
CA GLY A 45 22.85 -2.91 -7.46
C GLY A 45 23.68 -2.93 -8.75
N ALA A 46 23.46 -1.97 -9.65
CA ALA A 46 24.20 -1.81 -10.89
C ALA A 46 25.42 -0.88 -10.77
N GLY A 47 25.68 -0.29 -9.60
CA GLY A 47 26.77 0.69 -9.40
C GLY A 47 26.56 2.02 -10.13
N THR A 48 25.34 2.33 -10.56
CA THR A 48 24.99 3.59 -11.25
C THR A 48 24.34 4.62 -10.32
N ALA A 49 24.15 4.28 -9.05
CA ALA A 49 23.61 5.13 -8.01
C ALA A 49 24.30 4.87 -6.68
N ASP A 50 24.32 5.89 -5.83
CA ASP A 50 24.81 5.84 -4.45
C ASP A 50 23.70 6.21 -3.47
N VAL A 51 23.99 6.12 -2.17
CA VAL A 51 23.07 6.54 -1.11
C VAL A 51 22.63 7.99 -1.31
N THR A 52 23.51 8.87 -1.78
CA THR A 52 23.23 10.31 -1.92
C THR A 52 22.88 10.74 -3.34
N THR A 53 23.15 9.88 -4.33
CA THR A 53 23.05 10.22 -5.75
C THR A 53 22.15 9.20 -6.44
N PRO A 54 20.95 9.60 -6.90
CA PRO A 54 20.07 8.68 -7.61
C PRO A 54 20.65 8.31 -8.98
N PRO A 55 20.19 7.18 -9.56
CA PRO A 55 20.62 6.80 -10.90
C PRO A 55 20.12 7.82 -11.93
N ALA A 56 20.89 7.98 -13.01
CA ALA A 56 20.46 8.72 -14.19
C ALA A 56 19.25 8.01 -14.83
N SER A 57 18.05 8.49 -14.51
CA SER A 57 16.80 7.90 -14.94
C SER A 57 15.74 8.96 -15.13
N ARG A 58 14.76 8.67 -15.99
CA ARG A 58 13.59 9.52 -16.25
C ARG A 58 12.79 9.91 -15.01
N PHE A 59 12.96 9.14 -13.94
CA PHE A 59 12.33 9.34 -12.65
C PHE A 59 12.98 10.45 -11.81
N PHE A 60 14.24 10.79 -12.10
CA PHE A 60 14.97 11.89 -11.45
C PHE A 60 15.25 13.04 -12.42
N ASP A 61 14.48 13.12 -13.50
CA ASP A 61 14.57 14.20 -14.47
C ASP A 61 13.94 15.49 -13.95
N ALA A 62 14.41 16.62 -14.47
CA ALA A 62 13.93 17.95 -14.08
C ALA A 62 12.40 18.13 -14.25
N GLY A 63 11.76 17.33 -15.11
CA GLY A 63 10.29 17.32 -15.30
C GLY A 63 9.51 16.63 -14.18
N GLN A 64 10.14 15.72 -13.42
CA GLN A 64 9.54 14.98 -12.31
C GLN A 64 9.78 15.65 -10.94
N ARG A 65 10.40 16.83 -10.93
CA ARG A 65 10.61 17.59 -9.70
C ARG A 65 9.27 18.04 -9.10
N ILE A 66 9.17 17.98 -7.78
CA ILE A 66 8.08 18.60 -7.04
C ILE A 66 8.17 20.12 -7.28
N LYS A 67 7.16 20.66 -7.96
CA LYS A 67 7.03 22.11 -8.12
C LYS A 67 6.44 22.65 -6.82
N ILE A 68 7.25 23.34 -6.03
CA ILE A 68 6.73 24.19 -4.96
C ILE A 68 6.04 25.37 -5.65
N THR A 69 4.73 25.27 -5.83
CA THR A 69 3.92 26.47 -6.05
C THR A 69 3.91 27.19 -4.70
N PRO A 70 4.40 28.43 -4.59
CA PRO A 70 4.25 29.18 -3.34
C PRO A 70 2.77 29.17 -2.99
N ALA A 71 2.45 28.78 -1.76
CA ALA A 71 1.08 28.78 -1.26
C ALA A 71 0.50 30.18 -1.52
N THR A 72 -0.54 30.24 -2.36
CA THR A 72 -1.38 31.42 -2.47
C THR A 72 -1.75 31.80 -1.05
N ALA A 73 -1.33 32.99 -0.62
CA ALA A 73 -1.59 33.50 0.72
C ALA A 73 -3.04 33.22 1.08
N ALA A 74 -3.24 32.58 2.24
CA ALA A 74 -4.58 32.36 2.76
C ALA A 74 -5.37 33.67 2.67
N PRO A 75 -6.62 33.67 2.18
CA PRO A 75 -7.43 34.87 2.21
C PRO A 75 -7.46 35.38 3.65
N ALA A 76 -7.07 36.64 3.83
CA ALA A 76 -7.05 37.31 5.13
C ALA A 76 -8.40 37.11 5.83
N PRO A 77 -8.42 36.97 7.18
CA PRO A 77 -9.67 36.87 7.91
C PRO A 77 -10.57 38.05 7.54
N ALA A 78 -11.77 37.74 7.04
CA ALA A 78 -12.75 38.73 6.64
C ALA A 78 -13.08 39.63 7.84
N THR A 79 -12.66 40.89 7.76
CA THR A 79 -13.08 41.94 8.69
C THR A 79 -14.61 42.04 8.65
N ALA A 80 -15.23 42.14 9.83
CA ALA A 80 -16.67 42.25 10.01
C ALA A 80 -17.32 43.28 9.06
N PRO A 81 -18.54 43.02 8.55
CA PRO A 81 -19.20 43.93 7.63
C PRO A 81 -19.66 45.19 8.36
N ALA A 82 -19.19 46.36 7.90
CA ALA A 82 -19.86 47.63 8.13
C ALA A 82 -21.09 47.73 7.20
N PRO A 83 -22.22 48.31 7.64
CA PRO A 83 -23.42 48.38 6.82
C PRO A 83 -23.37 49.62 5.93
N THR A 84 -23.34 49.50 4.60
CA THR A 84 -23.72 50.61 3.70
C THR A 84 -24.20 50.13 2.32
N LEU A 85 -25.48 50.39 2.08
CA LEU A 85 -26.22 50.76 0.86
C LEU A 85 -25.87 50.13 -0.52
N ALA A 86 -26.88 49.49 -1.11
CA ALA A 86 -27.01 49.11 -2.52
C ALA A 86 -27.35 50.33 -3.43
N PRO A 87 -27.51 50.19 -4.77
CA PRO A 87 -26.87 49.30 -5.75
C PRO A 87 -26.32 50.08 -6.98
N ALA A 88 -25.49 49.45 -7.82
CA ALA A 88 -25.35 49.86 -9.22
C ALA A 88 -25.21 48.65 -10.14
N PHE A 89 -26.16 48.54 -11.07
CA PHE A 89 -26.28 47.51 -12.10
C PHE A 89 -25.13 47.56 -13.12
N ALA A 90 -24.66 46.40 -13.57
CA ALA A 90 -23.86 46.22 -14.78
C ALA A 90 -24.33 44.95 -15.54
N PRO A 91 -24.24 44.91 -16.89
CA PRO A 91 -25.02 44.01 -17.75
C PRO A 91 -24.45 42.56 -17.83
N PRO A 92 -25.28 41.56 -18.19
CA PRO A 92 -24.84 40.17 -18.31
C PRO A 92 -24.08 39.90 -19.61
N GLN A 93 -22.89 39.30 -19.49
CA GLN A 93 -22.18 38.63 -20.60
C GLN A 93 -22.80 37.25 -20.91
N PRO A 94 -22.91 36.84 -22.18
CA PRO A 94 -23.30 35.49 -22.53
C PRO A 94 -22.13 34.52 -22.35
N SER A 95 -22.23 33.63 -21.35
CA SER A 95 -21.35 32.48 -21.20
C SER A 95 -21.89 31.32 -22.03
N SER A 96 -21.19 30.99 -23.12
CA SER A 96 -21.40 29.77 -23.90
C SER A 96 -21.15 28.54 -23.02
N SER A 97 -22.22 28.02 -22.42
CA SER A 97 -22.18 26.77 -21.65
C SER A 97 -22.60 25.63 -22.56
N THR A 98 -21.63 24.85 -23.01
CA THR A 98 -21.89 23.56 -23.65
C THR A 98 -22.58 22.68 -22.61
N SER A 99 -23.87 22.42 -22.83
CA SER A 99 -24.76 21.75 -21.90
C SER A 99 -24.34 20.29 -21.72
N LEU A 100 -24.16 19.85 -20.47
CA LEU A 100 -23.84 18.45 -20.09
C LEU A 100 -24.82 17.42 -20.70
N THR A 101 -26.01 17.88 -21.08
CA THR A 101 -27.03 17.10 -21.77
C THR A 101 -26.56 16.55 -23.13
N ASP A 102 -25.72 17.28 -23.87
CA ASP A 102 -25.19 16.85 -25.17
C ASP A 102 -24.18 15.69 -25.02
N ILE A 103 -23.38 15.69 -23.94
CA ILE A 103 -22.39 14.65 -23.65
C ILE A 103 -23.06 13.33 -23.25
N LEU A 104 -24.17 13.41 -22.50
CA LEU A 104 -24.96 12.25 -22.13
C LEU A 104 -25.64 11.59 -23.34
N LEU A 105 -26.12 12.40 -24.30
CA LEU A 105 -26.75 11.88 -25.51
C LEU A 105 -25.74 11.20 -26.44
N ALA A 106 -24.52 11.74 -26.57
CA ALA A 106 -23.45 11.11 -27.35
C ALA A 106 -22.98 9.76 -26.78
N THR A 107 -23.00 9.59 -25.45
CA THR A 107 -22.53 8.36 -24.81
C THR A 107 -23.53 7.21 -24.94
N LEU A 108 -24.84 7.51 -25.03
CA LEU A 108 -25.86 6.48 -25.15
C LEU A 108 -25.90 5.84 -26.55
N LEU A 109 -25.59 6.61 -27.60
CA LEU A 109 -25.53 6.10 -28.98
C LEU A 109 -24.32 5.17 -29.24
N ALA A 110 -23.26 5.28 -28.44
CA ALA A 110 -22.05 4.45 -28.62
C ALA A 110 -22.20 3.02 -28.07
N GLN A 111 -23.21 2.72 -27.25
CA GLN A 111 -23.34 1.42 -26.58
C GLN A 111 -24.30 0.44 -27.26
N ASN A 112 -25.06 0.86 -28.28
CA ASN A 112 -26.09 0.02 -28.90
C ASN A 112 -25.67 -0.65 -30.24
N GLY A 113 -24.43 -0.46 -30.69
CA GLY A 113 -23.88 -1.14 -31.87
C GLY A 113 -23.21 -2.46 -31.48
N GLY A 114 -24.00 -3.54 -31.43
CA GLY A 114 -23.57 -4.82 -30.91
C GLY A 114 -22.66 -5.67 -31.80
N GLY A 115 -22.26 -6.80 -31.20
CA GLY A 115 -22.13 -8.09 -31.90
C GLY A 115 -20.71 -8.64 -32.00
N GLY A 116 -20.45 -9.77 -31.31
CA GLY A 116 -19.32 -10.62 -31.68
C GLY A 116 -18.85 -11.62 -30.63
N MET A 117 -19.59 -12.71 -30.46
CA MET A 117 -19.20 -13.94 -29.75
C MET A 117 -17.77 -14.43 -30.09
N SER A 118 -17.03 -14.89 -29.08
CA SER A 118 -16.38 -16.22 -29.07
C SER A 118 -15.88 -16.58 -27.66
N ARG A 119 -16.79 -17.22 -26.92
CA ARG A 119 -16.51 -18.01 -25.72
C ARG A 119 -16.43 -19.47 -26.17
N SER A 120 -15.22 -20.01 -26.31
CA SER A 120 -14.99 -21.46 -26.21
C SER A 120 -13.49 -21.79 -26.23
N GLU A 121 -13.13 -22.67 -25.30
CA GLU A 121 -12.03 -23.64 -25.39
C GLU A 121 -10.58 -23.13 -25.33
N ARG A 122 -10.02 -23.19 -24.11
CA ARG A 122 -8.77 -23.92 -23.86
C ARG A 122 -8.61 -24.21 -22.36
N ASN A 123 -9.40 -25.16 -21.87
CA ASN A 123 -9.11 -25.88 -20.63
C ASN A 123 -9.14 -27.38 -20.94
N SER A 124 -7.99 -27.95 -21.31
CA SER A 124 -7.73 -29.39 -21.25
C SER A 124 -6.29 -29.67 -21.66
N LYS A 125 -5.44 -29.83 -20.66
CA LYS A 125 -4.28 -30.72 -20.59
C LYS A 125 -3.76 -30.60 -19.16
N TYR A 126 -3.20 -31.66 -18.60
CA TYR A 126 -2.78 -31.81 -17.20
C TYR A 126 -3.89 -32.18 -16.20
N ARG A 127 -4.73 -33.15 -16.57
CA ARG A 127 -5.31 -34.08 -15.59
C ARG A 127 -4.39 -35.30 -15.51
N THR A 128 -3.47 -35.30 -14.55
CA THR A 128 -2.71 -36.50 -14.18
C THR A 128 -2.59 -36.52 -12.66
N HIS A 129 -3.58 -37.13 -11.99
CA HIS A 129 -3.44 -37.57 -10.61
C HIS A 129 -2.64 -38.87 -10.59
N PRO A 130 -1.60 -39.01 -9.75
CA PRO A 130 -1.14 -40.32 -9.35
C PRO A 130 -2.13 -40.88 -8.31
N GLN A 131 -2.72 -42.03 -8.62
CA GLN A 131 -3.33 -42.91 -7.62
C GLN A 131 -2.26 -43.31 -6.60
N TYR A 132 -2.49 -43.01 -5.33
CA TYR A 132 -1.87 -43.74 -4.23
C TYR A 132 -2.84 -44.83 -3.77
N PRO A 133 -2.46 -46.12 -3.80
CA PRO A 133 -3.22 -47.14 -3.09
C PRO A 133 -2.97 -47.02 -1.58
N ALA A 134 -4.06 -47.16 -0.84
CA ALA A 134 -4.07 -47.29 0.61
C ALA A 134 -3.41 -48.60 1.07
N LYS A 135 -2.98 -48.57 2.34
CA LYS A 135 -2.73 -49.69 3.28
C LYS A 135 -1.28 -50.17 3.43
N TRP A 136 -0.69 -49.79 4.56
CA TRP A 136 0.19 -50.63 5.40
C TRP A 136 -0.13 -50.20 6.84
N ASP A 137 -0.93 -50.96 7.57
CA ASP A 137 -0.58 -52.08 8.44
C ASP A 137 0.31 -51.71 9.63
N GLN A 138 -0.21 -52.05 10.82
CA GLN A 138 0.17 -51.59 12.14
C GLN A 138 0.74 -52.79 12.90
N LYS A 139 2.06 -52.83 13.12
CA LYS A 139 2.81 -53.55 14.18
C LYS A 139 4.30 -53.45 13.84
N SER A 140 5.28 -53.35 14.74
CA SER A 140 5.38 -53.53 16.18
C SER A 140 6.76 -53.05 16.62
N GLU A 141 6.82 -52.51 17.85
CA GLU A 141 7.90 -52.62 18.83
C GLU A 141 9.38 -52.49 18.40
N GLY A 142 10.05 -51.45 18.91
CA GLY A 142 11.51 -51.38 18.85
C GLY A 142 12.11 -50.15 19.52
N LYS A 143 12.29 -50.23 20.84
CA LYS A 143 13.38 -49.61 21.64
C LYS A 143 13.81 -48.16 21.36
N GLY A 144 13.70 -47.36 22.42
CA GLY A 144 14.69 -46.33 22.74
C GLY A 144 14.19 -44.90 22.57
N MET A 145 13.80 -44.30 23.70
CA MET A 145 13.69 -42.85 23.85
C MET A 145 14.98 -42.16 23.33
N PRO A 146 14.87 -40.91 22.87
CA PRO A 146 15.18 -39.86 23.82
C PRO A 146 13.93 -39.06 24.13
N ARG A 147 13.78 -38.72 25.41
CA ARG A 147 12.78 -37.79 25.92
C ARG A 147 12.88 -36.51 25.09
N THR A 148 11.89 -36.27 24.24
CA THR A 148 11.64 -34.93 23.73
C THR A 148 11.40 -34.05 24.96
N ALA A 149 12.24 -33.02 25.10
CA ALA A 149 12.02 -31.98 26.09
C ALA A 149 10.57 -31.49 25.97
N PRO A 150 9.91 -31.11 27.07
CA PRO A 150 8.62 -30.43 26.99
C PRO A 150 8.75 -29.26 26.00
N PRO A 151 7.71 -28.98 25.19
CA PRO A 151 7.76 -27.86 24.25
C PRO A 151 8.18 -26.61 25.03
N SER A 152 9.26 -25.97 24.59
CA SER A 152 9.75 -24.73 25.19
C SER A 152 8.58 -23.77 25.39
N PRO A 153 8.57 -22.97 26.46
CA PRO A 153 7.50 -22.02 26.72
C PRO A 153 7.29 -21.17 25.47
N VAL A 154 6.17 -21.35 24.80
CA VAL A 154 5.78 -20.44 23.73
C VAL A 154 5.58 -19.11 24.45
N LYS A 155 6.48 -18.16 24.22
CA LYS A 155 6.33 -16.80 24.72
C LYS A 155 5.10 -16.21 24.01
N HIS A 156 3.94 -16.43 24.59
CA HIS A 156 2.71 -15.79 24.17
C HIS A 156 2.86 -14.32 24.50
N HIS A 157 2.95 -13.49 23.46
CA HIS A 157 2.95 -12.05 23.64
C HIS A 157 1.56 -11.61 24.08
N SER A 158 1.49 -10.68 25.03
CA SER A 158 0.23 -10.19 25.63
C SER A 158 -0.51 -9.17 24.75
N VAL A 159 0.01 -8.85 23.56
CA VAL A 159 -0.54 -7.80 22.71
C VAL A 159 -1.85 -8.26 22.07
N THR A 160 -2.93 -7.58 22.45
CA THR A 160 -4.26 -7.78 21.87
C THR A 160 -4.34 -7.25 20.44
N LEU A 161 -5.32 -7.72 19.67
CA LEU A 161 -5.58 -7.22 18.32
C LEU A 161 -5.80 -5.69 18.30
N GLU A 162 -6.55 -5.18 19.26
CA GLU A 162 -6.80 -3.75 19.43
C GLU A 162 -5.50 -2.97 19.68
N GLY A 163 -4.65 -3.45 20.59
CA GLY A 163 -3.33 -2.87 20.85
C GLY A 163 -2.44 -2.87 19.61
N PHE A 164 -2.46 -3.95 18.83
CA PHE A 164 -1.75 -4.03 17.56
C PHE A 164 -2.26 -2.99 16.54
N CYS A 165 -3.58 -2.85 16.38
CA CYS A 165 -4.15 -1.87 15.47
C CYS A 165 -3.77 -0.43 15.84
N VAL A 166 -3.78 -0.09 17.13
CA VAL A 166 -3.33 1.23 17.62
C VAL A 166 -1.83 1.44 17.36
N LEU A 167 -0.99 0.46 17.72
CA LEU A 167 0.47 0.57 17.61
C LEU A 167 0.98 0.76 16.18
N TYR A 168 0.31 0.12 15.21
CA TYR A 168 0.70 0.17 13.80
C TYR A 168 -0.23 1.03 12.94
N SER A 169 -1.14 1.78 13.57
CA SER A 169 -2.09 2.69 12.91
C SER A 169 -2.91 2.00 11.81
N ILE A 170 -3.43 0.81 12.12
CA ILE A 170 -4.35 0.10 11.24
C ILE A 170 -5.74 0.74 11.36
N GLN A 171 -6.40 0.94 10.22
CA GLN A 171 -7.71 1.59 10.19
C GLN A 171 -8.78 0.73 10.89
N ASP A 172 -9.76 1.37 11.52
CA ASP A 172 -10.87 0.69 12.19
C ASP A 172 -11.68 -0.23 11.26
N ALA A 173 -11.79 0.14 9.98
CA ALA A 173 -12.42 -0.69 8.96
C ALA A 173 -11.71 -2.03 8.81
N ASP A 174 -10.38 -2.03 8.77
CA ASP A 174 -9.58 -3.25 8.68
C ASP A 174 -9.59 -4.01 10.01
N HIS A 175 -9.68 -3.33 11.15
CA HIS A 175 -9.76 -3.98 12.48
C HIS A 175 -10.99 -4.90 12.60
N ALA A 176 -12.16 -4.45 12.17
CA ALA A 176 -13.37 -5.28 12.18
C ALA A 176 -13.22 -6.53 11.29
N LEU A 177 -12.58 -6.37 10.14
CA LEU A 177 -12.30 -7.48 9.22
C LEU A 177 -11.28 -8.46 9.80
N LEU A 178 -10.23 -7.98 10.47
CA LEU A 178 -9.24 -8.81 11.16
C LEU A 178 -9.88 -9.66 12.25
N ASN A 179 -10.77 -9.05 13.04
CA ASN A 179 -11.52 -9.76 14.06
C ASN A 179 -12.45 -10.83 13.45
N ALA A 180 -13.12 -10.51 12.34
CA ALA A 180 -14.02 -11.44 11.65
C ALA A 180 -13.30 -12.66 11.08
N VAL A 181 -12.06 -12.51 10.59
CA VAL A 181 -11.24 -13.63 10.07
C VAL A 181 -10.42 -14.33 11.15
N GLY A 182 -10.56 -13.94 12.43
CA GLY A 182 -9.82 -14.53 13.54
C GLY A 182 -8.31 -14.29 13.48
N PHE A 183 -7.89 -13.15 12.91
CA PHE A 183 -6.47 -12.81 12.82
C PHE A 183 -5.88 -12.57 14.22
N LEU A 184 -4.74 -13.19 14.50
CA LEU A 184 -3.96 -12.97 15.70
C LEU A 184 -2.62 -12.28 15.34
N PRO A 185 -2.26 -11.16 16.00
CA PRO A 185 -0.95 -10.54 15.82
C PRO A 185 0.17 -11.56 16.09
N GLY A 186 1.24 -11.56 15.29
CA GLY A 186 2.39 -12.47 15.45
C GLY A 186 2.30 -13.76 14.63
N ASP A 187 1.10 -14.17 14.20
CA ASP A 187 0.91 -15.36 13.40
C ASP A 187 1.61 -15.28 12.03
N GLN A 188 1.77 -16.43 11.38
CA GLN A 188 2.21 -16.45 10.00
C GLN A 188 1.09 -15.92 9.11
N THR A 189 1.36 -14.78 8.48
CA THR A 189 0.45 -14.20 7.48
C THR A 189 1.08 -14.24 6.12
N GLU A 190 0.29 -14.62 5.12
CA GLU A 190 0.76 -14.62 3.74
C GLU A 190 0.86 -13.20 3.20
N SER A 191 1.91 -12.93 2.40
CA SER A 191 2.12 -11.61 1.80
C SER A 191 1.08 -11.27 0.72
N THR A 192 0.37 -12.28 0.22
CA THR A 192 -0.62 -12.15 -0.86
C THR A 192 -2.01 -12.22 -0.28
N LEU A 193 -2.94 -11.44 -0.85
CA LEU A 193 -4.35 -11.50 -0.50
C LEU A 193 -4.97 -12.75 -1.14
N ASN A 194 -5.45 -13.69 -0.30
CA ASN A 194 -6.15 -14.89 -0.75
C ASN A 194 -7.65 -14.64 -0.98
N ASP A 195 -8.29 -15.58 -1.67
CA ASP A 195 -9.71 -15.56 -1.98
C ASP A 195 -10.60 -15.41 -0.72
N ASP A 196 -10.26 -16.08 0.37
CA ASP A 196 -11.02 -16.00 1.63
C ASP A 196 -10.98 -14.59 2.24
N LEU A 197 -9.80 -13.97 2.25
CA LEU A 197 -9.63 -12.61 2.76
C LEU A 197 -10.30 -11.58 1.86
N ARG A 198 -10.27 -11.80 0.54
CA ARG A 198 -11.01 -10.99 -0.42
C ARG A 198 -12.52 -11.15 -0.25
N GLY A 199 -12.99 -12.37 0.04
CA GLY A 199 -14.39 -12.66 0.38
C GLY A 199 -14.83 -11.99 1.67
N ALA A 200 -13.92 -11.84 2.64
CA ALA A 200 -14.16 -11.07 3.87
C ALA A 200 -14.23 -9.55 3.63
N GLY A 201 -13.83 -9.05 2.44
CA GLY A 201 -13.89 -7.63 2.09
C GLY A 201 -12.57 -6.88 2.21
N PHE A 202 -11.44 -7.56 2.45
CA PHE A 202 -10.14 -6.90 2.43
C PHE A 202 -9.78 -6.40 1.03
N THR A 203 -9.28 -5.16 0.98
CA THR A 203 -8.61 -4.65 -0.22
C THR A 203 -7.18 -5.16 -0.28
N ILE A 204 -6.62 -5.26 -1.50
CA ILE A 204 -5.21 -5.64 -1.70
C ILE A 204 -4.27 -4.71 -0.92
N PHE A 205 -4.59 -3.41 -0.87
CA PHE A 205 -3.80 -2.42 -0.15
C PHE A 205 -3.94 -2.56 1.37
N GLY A 206 -5.16 -2.74 1.88
CA GLY A 206 -5.43 -2.94 3.31
C GLY A 206 -4.68 -4.16 3.84
N TRP A 207 -4.77 -5.31 3.16
CA TRP A 207 -4.04 -6.52 3.55
C TRP A 207 -2.52 -6.34 3.52
N LYS A 208 -1.98 -5.65 2.51
CA LYS A 208 -0.55 -5.33 2.47
C LYS A 208 -0.11 -4.47 3.66
N CYS A 209 -0.95 -3.54 4.09
CA CYS A 209 -0.68 -2.72 5.28
C CYS A 209 -0.64 -3.59 6.54
N VAL A 210 -1.68 -4.41 6.77
CA VAL A 210 -1.76 -5.36 7.89
C VAL A 210 -0.56 -6.32 7.89
N HIS A 211 -0.22 -6.91 6.74
CA HIS A 211 0.90 -7.85 6.64
C HIS A 211 2.23 -7.17 7.01
N ASN A 212 2.48 -5.94 6.51
CA ASN A 212 3.69 -5.20 6.86
C ASN A 212 3.75 -4.87 8.36
N ALA A 213 2.63 -4.45 8.94
CA ALA A 213 2.50 -4.23 10.37
C ALA A 213 2.82 -5.50 11.16
N ASN A 214 2.28 -6.66 10.74
CA ASN A 214 2.55 -7.94 11.40
C ASN A 214 4.02 -8.36 11.30
N VAL A 215 4.66 -8.14 10.15
CA VAL A 215 6.11 -8.40 9.99
C VAL A 215 6.94 -7.55 10.94
N ARG A 216 6.60 -6.25 11.09
CA ARG A 216 7.26 -5.36 12.04
C ARG A 216 7.02 -5.78 13.48
N PHE A 217 5.79 -6.15 13.80
CA PHE A 217 5.43 -6.65 15.13
C PHE A 217 6.25 -7.87 15.52
N LYS A 218 6.45 -8.83 14.61
CA LYS A 218 7.33 -9.98 14.85
C LYS A 218 8.79 -9.60 15.06
N ALA A 219 9.28 -8.59 14.34
CA ALA A 219 10.63 -8.07 14.56
C ALA A 219 10.76 -7.36 15.92
N ASP A 220 9.76 -6.58 16.30
CA ASP A 220 9.70 -5.89 17.60
C ASP A 220 9.60 -6.89 18.78
N LEU A 221 8.85 -7.97 18.61
CA LEU A 221 8.79 -9.09 19.56
C LEU A 221 10.16 -9.78 19.70
N ALA A 222 10.83 -10.08 18.58
CA ALA A 222 12.16 -10.66 18.61
C ALA A 222 13.20 -9.73 19.27
N ALA A 223 12.99 -8.42 19.19
CA ALA A 223 13.80 -7.40 19.86
C ALA A 223 13.45 -7.21 21.34
N GLY A 224 12.44 -7.91 21.87
CA GLY A 224 12.03 -7.82 23.28
C GLY A 224 11.28 -6.53 23.64
N ARG A 225 10.66 -5.85 22.67
CA ARG A 225 9.95 -4.58 22.92
C ARG A 225 8.64 -4.72 23.70
N PHE A 226 8.14 -5.93 23.84
CA PHE A 226 6.84 -6.23 24.48
C PHE A 226 6.98 -7.31 25.57
N ASP A 227 8.17 -7.45 26.17
CA ASP A 227 8.46 -8.32 27.33
C ASP A 227 8.12 -7.57 28.64
#